data_AF-A0A5J4QIP7-F1
#
_entry.id   AF-A0A5J4QIP7-F1
#
_cell.length_a   1.000
_cell.length_b   1.000
_cell.length_c   1.000
_cell.angle_alpha   90.00
_cell.angle_beta   90.00
_cell.angle_gamma   90.00
#
_symmetry.space_group_name_H-M   'P 1'
#
loop_
_entity.id
_entity.type
_entity.pdbx_description
1 polymer ?
#
loop_
_entity_poly.entity_id
_entity_poly.type
_entity_poly.pdbx_seq_one_letter_code
_entity_poly.pdbx_strand_id
1 'polypeptide(L)'
;METKITQSDINKIVWKACDTFRGVIDPSQYKDYILTMLFVKYVSDVYKSKYKEYLIRYEGDEERAVRAMKRERFNIPKESSFDYLFEHRNDSNIGELINIALANLEDANREKMSSDDGSGIFRNIDFNSSNLGDAKDKNTRLKNLLIDFSDEKLCFDASHLENNDVIGDAYMYLVSTFASDAGKKAGDFFTPAEVSSLLAKLTKSNPGARICDPTCGSGSLLIKAGQEVGNDNFSLYGQELNGSTWALAMMNMFLHGFDNATIRWGDTLRTPKLREGDKLMKFDTVVANPPFSLDKWGADEAEHDLDNRFWRGVPPKSKGDWAFISHMIEVAYEGRGKVGVVVPHGVL
;
A
#
# COMPACT_ATOMS: atom_id res chain seq x y z
N MET A 1 12.11 8.73 -28.85
CA MET A 1 11.22 8.91 -27.69
C MET A 1 10.86 7.53 -27.23
N GLU A 2 11.42 7.06 -26.12
CA GLU A 2 10.97 5.82 -25.50
C GLU A 2 9.52 6.02 -25.07
N THR A 3 8.63 5.10 -25.45
CA THR A 3 7.21 5.17 -25.11
C THR A 3 7.07 4.92 -23.61
N LYS A 4 6.62 5.93 -22.86
CA LYS A 4 6.36 5.83 -21.41
C LYS A 4 5.36 4.69 -21.15
N ILE A 5 5.62 3.82 -20.18
CA ILE A 5 4.71 2.70 -19.87
C ILE A 5 3.35 3.25 -19.39
N THR A 6 2.25 2.65 -19.84
CA THR A 6 0.91 3.04 -19.42
C THR A 6 0.37 2.11 -18.31
N GLN A 7 -0.59 2.57 -17.52
CA GLN A 7 -1.27 1.72 -16.53
C GLN A 7 -1.91 0.47 -17.18
N SER A 8 -2.39 0.59 -18.42
CA SER A 8 -2.94 -0.56 -19.16
C SER A 8 -1.88 -1.62 -19.44
N ASP A 9 -0.65 -1.21 -19.73
CA ASP A 9 0.46 -2.14 -19.96
C ASP A 9 0.89 -2.83 -18.68
N ILE A 10 0.98 -2.08 -17.56
CA ILE A 10 1.23 -2.63 -16.23
C ILE A 10 0.16 -3.67 -15.89
N ASN A 11 -1.12 -3.32 -16.05
CA ASN A 11 -2.24 -4.22 -15.76
C ASN A 11 -2.18 -5.51 -16.59
N LYS A 12 -1.81 -5.44 -17.88
CA LYS A 12 -1.64 -6.64 -18.73
C LYS A 12 -0.54 -7.56 -18.24
N ILE A 13 0.61 -7.00 -17.84
CA ILE A 13 1.75 -7.79 -17.35
C ILE A 13 1.42 -8.41 -15.99
N VAL A 14 0.84 -7.62 -15.10
CA VAL A 14 0.35 -8.08 -13.79
C VAL A 14 -0.69 -9.20 -13.96
N TRP A 15 -1.63 -9.07 -14.91
CA TRP A 15 -2.59 -10.13 -15.24
C TRP A 15 -1.94 -11.40 -15.75
N LYS A 16 -0.98 -11.25 -16.69
CA LYS A 16 -0.21 -12.37 -17.24
C LYS A 16 0.53 -13.11 -16.12
N ALA A 17 1.14 -12.38 -15.20
CA ALA A 17 1.83 -12.95 -14.04
C ALA A 17 0.87 -13.73 -13.12
N CYS A 18 -0.41 -13.37 -13.03
CA CYS A 18 -1.39 -14.15 -12.28
C CYS A 18 -1.62 -15.56 -12.84
N ASP A 19 -1.42 -15.79 -14.15
CA ASP A 19 -1.55 -17.12 -14.76
C ASP A 19 -0.57 -18.13 -14.16
N THR A 20 0.56 -17.65 -13.63
CA THR A 20 1.56 -18.48 -12.92
C THR A 20 0.98 -19.17 -11.69
N PHE A 21 0.00 -18.57 -11.00
CA PHE A 21 -0.57 -19.08 -9.76
C PHE A 21 -2.00 -19.60 -9.88
N ARG A 22 -2.66 -19.34 -11.02
CA ARG A 22 -4.05 -19.72 -11.26
C ARG A 22 -4.26 -21.23 -11.10
N GLY A 23 -5.28 -21.60 -10.33
CA GLY A 23 -5.65 -23.01 -10.09
C GLY A 23 -4.81 -23.72 -9.02
N VAL A 24 -3.77 -23.07 -8.48
CA VAL A 24 -2.96 -23.60 -7.38
C VAL A 24 -3.23 -22.88 -6.08
N ILE A 25 -3.42 -21.56 -6.15
CA ILE A 25 -3.68 -20.71 -5.00
C ILE A 25 -4.97 -19.94 -5.26
N ASP A 26 -5.71 -19.62 -4.20
CA ASP A 26 -6.86 -18.74 -4.26
C ASP A 26 -6.46 -17.31 -4.72
N PRO A 27 -7.27 -16.63 -5.56
CA PRO A 27 -7.04 -15.25 -5.98
C PRO A 27 -6.78 -14.25 -4.85
N SER A 28 -7.41 -14.44 -3.69
CA SER A 28 -7.17 -13.59 -2.52
C SER A 28 -5.74 -13.68 -1.98
N GLN A 29 -5.02 -14.77 -2.26
CA GLN A 29 -3.66 -15.00 -1.77
C GLN A 29 -2.61 -14.69 -2.83
N TYR A 30 -2.77 -15.14 -4.08
CA TYR A 30 -1.72 -14.91 -5.06
C TYR A 30 -1.56 -13.43 -5.45
N LYS A 31 -2.58 -12.59 -5.24
CA LYS A 31 -2.47 -11.14 -5.40
C LYS A 31 -1.29 -10.55 -4.59
N ASP A 32 -1.06 -11.06 -3.38
CA ASP A 32 -0.03 -10.53 -2.48
C ASP A 32 1.38 -10.81 -3.05
N TYR A 33 1.58 -11.99 -3.65
CA TYR A 33 2.84 -12.36 -4.35
C TYR A 33 3.08 -11.47 -5.57
N ILE A 34 2.04 -11.22 -6.37
CA ILE A 34 2.13 -10.41 -7.59
C ILE A 34 2.48 -8.96 -7.27
N LEU A 35 1.78 -8.35 -6.30
CA LEU A 35 2.02 -6.95 -5.93
C LEU A 35 3.37 -6.74 -5.26
N THR A 36 3.81 -7.73 -4.47
CA THR A 36 5.14 -7.67 -3.85
C THR A 36 6.23 -7.75 -4.90
N MET A 37 6.09 -8.63 -5.90
CA MET A 37 7.05 -8.67 -7.00
C MET A 37 7.01 -7.40 -7.86
N LEU A 38 5.83 -6.82 -8.08
CA LEU A 38 5.68 -5.51 -8.73
C LEU A 38 6.41 -4.40 -7.95
N PHE A 39 6.30 -4.40 -6.62
CA PHE A 39 7.02 -3.47 -5.76
C PHE A 39 8.54 -3.65 -5.86
N VAL A 40 9.04 -4.89 -5.76
CA VAL A 40 10.48 -5.20 -5.91
C VAL A 40 11.01 -4.76 -7.27
N LYS A 41 10.27 -5.06 -8.35
CA LYS A 41 10.60 -4.62 -9.71
C LYS A 41 10.65 -3.10 -9.80
N TYR A 42 9.65 -2.41 -9.28
CA TYR A 42 9.61 -0.95 -9.27
C TYR A 42 10.82 -0.33 -8.56
N VAL A 43 11.09 -0.72 -7.31
CA VAL A 43 12.17 -0.10 -6.53
C VAL A 43 13.54 -0.41 -7.14
N SER A 44 13.70 -1.60 -7.72
CA SER A 44 14.92 -2.00 -8.42
C SER A 44 15.17 -1.16 -9.67
N ASP A 45 14.13 -0.95 -10.49
CA ASP A 45 14.22 -0.16 -11.72
C ASP A 45 14.50 1.32 -11.44
N VAL A 46 13.82 1.90 -10.45
CA VAL A 46 14.05 3.28 -10.04
C VAL A 46 15.47 3.45 -9.49
N TYR A 47 15.94 2.52 -8.66
CA TYR A 47 17.31 2.52 -8.14
C TYR A 47 18.34 2.43 -9.27
N LYS A 48 18.12 1.51 -10.23
CA LYS A 48 18.97 1.34 -11.42
C LYS A 48 19.01 2.58 -12.30
N SER A 49 17.86 3.22 -12.52
CA SER A 49 17.76 4.47 -13.27
C SER A 49 18.54 5.60 -12.59
N LYS A 50 18.37 5.78 -11.26
CA LYS A 50 19.11 6.77 -10.47
C LYS A 50 20.61 6.51 -10.44
N TYR A 51 21.02 5.25 -10.33
CA TYR A 51 22.43 4.88 -10.38
C TYR A 51 23.06 5.27 -11.73
N LYS A 52 22.37 5.01 -12.85
CA LYS A 52 22.81 5.44 -14.19
C LYS A 52 22.90 6.97 -14.30
N GLU A 53 21.93 7.71 -13.77
CA GLU A 53 21.99 9.18 -13.73
C GLU A 53 23.24 9.68 -12.98
N TYR A 54 23.58 9.06 -11.85
CA TYR A 54 24.79 9.42 -11.10
C TYR A 54 26.08 9.04 -11.81
N LEU A 55 26.14 7.87 -12.45
CA LEU A 55 27.31 7.50 -13.26
C LEU A 55 27.55 8.51 -14.37
N ILE A 56 26.50 8.94 -15.08
CA ILE A 56 26.61 9.98 -16.10
C ILE A 56 27.08 11.31 -15.47
N ARG A 57 26.48 11.72 -14.36
CA ARG A 57 26.83 12.97 -13.66
C ARG A 57 28.27 13.00 -13.15
N TYR A 58 28.82 11.85 -12.76
CA TYR A 58 30.17 11.72 -12.24
C TYR A 58 31.14 11.12 -13.25
N GLU A 59 30.83 11.18 -14.55
CA GLU A 59 31.73 10.79 -15.65
C GLU A 59 32.25 9.34 -15.53
N GLY A 60 31.42 8.44 -15.00
CA GLY A 60 31.75 7.02 -14.81
C GLY A 60 32.45 6.69 -13.48
N ASP A 61 32.61 7.65 -12.56
CA ASP A 61 33.15 7.38 -11.22
C ASP A 61 32.13 6.60 -10.36
N GLU A 62 32.31 5.27 -10.33
CA GLU A 62 31.45 4.34 -9.60
C GLU A 62 31.44 4.61 -8.09
N GLU A 63 32.56 4.98 -7.48
CA GLU A 63 32.63 5.24 -6.04
C GLU A 63 31.78 6.44 -5.65
N ARG A 64 31.81 7.51 -6.46
CA ARG A 64 30.95 8.68 -6.26
C ARG A 64 29.48 8.35 -6.48
N ALA A 65 29.17 7.56 -7.51
CA ALA A 65 27.80 7.14 -7.78
C ALA A 65 27.22 6.31 -6.62
N VAL A 66 27.95 5.30 -6.13
CA VAL A 66 27.56 4.49 -4.97
C VAL A 66 27.39 5.35 -3.71
N ARG A 67 28.28 6.33 -3.48
CA ARG A 67 28.16 7.25 -2.35
C ARG A 67 26.91 8.13 -2.43
N ALA A 68 26.53 8.56 -3.64
CA ALA A 68 25.31 9.33 -3.85
C ALA A 68 24.06 8.47 -3.63
N MET A 69 24.06 7.20 -4.09
CA MET A 69 22.95 6.26 -3.86
C MET A 69 22.64 6.02 -2.38
N LYS A 70 23.63 6.13 -1.48
CA LYS A 70 23.38 6.01 -0.02
C LYS A 70 22.46 7.11 0.54
N ARG A 71 22.28 8.21 -0.18
CA ARG A 71 21.38 9.31 0.18
C ARG A 71 20.03 9.24 -0.53
N GLU A 72 19.89 8.28 -1.44
CA GLU A 72 18.63 8.07 -2.13
C GLU A 72 17.57 7.50 -1.20
N ARG A 73 16.35 7.62 -1.69
CA ARG A 73 15.13 7.28 -0.97
C ARG A 73 15.08 5.85 -0.43
N PHE A 74 15.56 4.90 -1.23
CA PHE A 74 15.64 3.48 -0.92
C PHE A 74 17.06 2.97 -1.09
N ASN A 75 17.52 2.18 -0.13
CA ASN A 75 18.73 1.39 -0.28
C ASN A 75 18.34 -0.01 -0.76
N ILE A 76 18.85 -0.40 -1.93
CA ILE A 76 18.59 -1.72 -2.52
C ILE A 76 19.89 -2.52 -2.46
N PRO A 77 20.03 -3.47 -1.52
CA PRO A 77 21.11 -4.44 -1.55
C PRO A 77 21.15 -5.15 -2.91
N LYS A 78 22.34 -5.50 -3.39
CA LYS A 78 22.51 -6.10 -4.73
C LYS A 78 21.66 -7.37 -4.85
N GLU A 79 21.69 -8.19 -3.82
CA GLU A 79 20.98 -9.47 -3.71
C GLU A 79 19.46 -9.30 -3.56
N SER A 80 19.00 -8.09 -3.22
CA SER A 80 17.59 -7.72 -3.12
C SER A 80 17.01 -7.15 -4.41
N SER A 81 17.83 -6.92 -5.43
CA SER A 81 17.36 -6.36 -6.69
C SER A 81 16.63 -7.39 -7.55
N PHE A 82 15.65 -6.92 -8.33
CA PHE A 82 14.95 -7.75 -9.30
C PHE A 82 15.90 -8.40 -10.31
N ASP A 83 16.91 -7.67 -10.79
CA ASP A 83 17.90 -8.19 -11.74
C ASP A 83 18.65 -9.40 -11.14
N TYR A 84 19.07 -9.32 -9.88
CA TYR A 84 19.73 -10.43 -9.18
C TYR A 84 18.80 -11.66 -9.06
N LEU A 85 17.56 -11.45 -8.63
CA LEU A 85 16.57 -12.53 -8.53
C LEU A 85 16.30 -13.17 -9.90
N PHE A 86 16.21 -12.36 -10.94
CA PHE A 86 16.03 -12.83 -12.31
C PHE A 86 17.23 -13.64 -12.81
N GLU A 87 18.47 -13.23 -12.54
CA GLU A 87 19.67 -13.99 -12.88
C GLU A 87 19.68 -15.38 -12.24
N HIS A 88 19.23 -15.48 -10.98
CA HIS A 88 19.19 -16.71 -10.19
C HIS A 88 17.87 -17.49 -10.31
N ARG A 89 16.98 -17.12 -11.26
CA ARG A 89 15.64 -17.73 -11.44
C ARG A 89 15.63 -19.24 -11.71
N ASN A 90 16.78 -19.84 -12.04
CA ASN A 90 16.92 -21.28 -12.28
C ASN A 90 17.47 -22.04 -11.06
N ASP A 91 17.78 -21.35 -9.97
CA ASP A 91 18.36 -21.94 -8.77
C ASP A 91 17.31 -22.80 -8.05
N SER A 92 17.79 -23.91 -7.47
CA SER A 92 16.91 -24.88 -6.80
C SER A 92 16.25 -24.32 -5.53
N ASN A 93 16.75 -23.20 -5.00
CA ASN A 93 16.26 -22.52 -3.80
C ASN A 93 15.72 -21.11 -4.09
N ILE A 94 15.25 -20.82 -5.32
CA ILE A 94 14.77 -19.48 -5.70
C ILE A 94 13.71 -18.89 -4.74
N GLY A 95 12.80 -19.72 -4.19
CA GLY A 95 11.82 -19.25 -3.19
C GLY A 95 12.46 -18.73 -1.91
N GLU A 96 13.52 -19.38 -1.44
CA GLU A 96 14.31 -18.94 -0.29
C GLU A 96 15.10 -17.67 -0.62
N LEU A 97 15.71 -17.60 -1.81
CA LEU A 97 16.43 -16.41 -2.27
C LEU A 97 15.53 -15.17 -2.32
N ILE A 98 14.29 -15.31 -2.80
CA ILE A 98 13.32 -14.21 -2.81
C ILE A 98 13.00 -13.78 -1.37
N ASN A 99 12.75 -14.71 -0.45
CA ASN A 99 12.47 -14.36 0.95
C ASN A 99 13.65 -13.63 1.62
N ILE A 100 14.90 -14.09 1.38
CA ILE A 100 16.11 -13.43 1.87
C ILE A 100 16.25 -12.03 1.28
N ALA A 101 16.01 -11.87 -0.02
CA ALA A 101 16.02 -10.59 -0.70
C ALA A 101 15.02 -9.60 -0.08
N LEU A 102 13.80 -10.05 0.23
CA LEU A 102 12.77 -9.25 0.88
C LEU A 102 13.17 -8.83 2.30
N ALA A 103 13.70 -9.75 3.11
CA ALA A 103 14.18 -9.44 4.46
C ALA A 103 15.34 -8.42 4.44
N ASN A 104 16.31 -8.62 3.54
CA ASN A 104 17.43 -7.69 3.37
C ASN A 104 16.95 -6.30 2.90
N LEU A 105 15.93 -6.25 2.04
CA LEU A 105 15.33 -5.01 1.58
C LEU A 105 14.64 -4.26 2.73
N GLU A 106 13.92 -4.97 3.60
CA GLU A 106 13.32 -4.38 4.80
C GLU A 106 14.38 -3.87 5.77
N ASP A 107 15.39 -4.68 6.07
CA ASP A 107 16.46 -4.31 7.01
C ASP A 107 17.24 -3.08 6.54
N ALA A 108 17.53 -2.99 5.24
CA ALA A 108 18.19 -1.83 4.64
C ALA A 108 17.34 -0.54 4.71
N ASN A 109 16.03 -0.66 4.92
CA ASN A 109 15.06 0.44 4.92
C ASN A 109 14.16 0.44 6.18
N ARG A 110 14.66 -0.12 7.29
CA ARG A 110 13.87 -0.48 8.47
C ARG A 110 13.08 0.67 9.10
N GLU A 111 13.64 1.87 9.11
CA GLU A 111 12.97 3.07 9.64
C GLU A 111 11.66 3.40 8.92
N LYS A 112 11.52 2.95 7.67
CA LYS A 112 10.36 3.21 6.82
C LYS A 112 9.49 1.96 6.67
N MET A 113 10.08 0.78 6.48
CA MET A 113 9.38 -0.45 6.12
C MET A 113 8.92 -1.31 7.31
N SER A 114 8.93 -0.76 8.53
CA SER A 114 8.48 -1.47 9.74
C SER A 114 7.40 -0.68 10.49
N SER A 115 6.43 -1.40 11.07
CA SER A 115 5.47 -0.82 12.01
C SER A 115 6.09 -0.59 13.39
N ASP A 116 5.38 0.11 14.27
CA ASP A 116 5.84 0.41 15.65
C ASP A 116 6.09 -0.86 16.48
N ASP A 117 5.40 -1.96 16.15
CA ASP A 117 5.58 -3.27 16.78
C ASP A 117 6.72 -4.11 16.17
N GLY A 118 7.47 -3.54 15.21
CA GLY A 118 8.56 -4.21 14.51
C GLY A 118 8.12 -5.10 13.34
N SER A 119 6.83 -5.14 13.01
CA SER A 119 6.33 -5.89 11.85
C SER A 119 6.80 -5.28 10.53
N GLY A 120 7.48 -6.07 9.68
CA GLY A 120 7.82 -5.70 8.30
C GLY A 120 6.63 -5.73 7.33
N ILE A 121 6.74 -5.05 6.19
CA ILE A 121 5.71 -5.01 5.13
C ILE A 121 5.55 -6.33 4.38
N PHE A 122 6.56 -7.20 4.32
CA PHE A 122 6.54 -8.47 3.59
C PHE A 122 6.24 -9.69 4.46
N ARG A 123 6.04 -9.51 5.77
CA ARG A 123 5.88 -10.60 6.75
C ARG A 123 4.80 -11.64 6.44
N ASN A 124 3.79 -11.28 5.65
CA ASN A 124 2.65 -12.15 5.34
C ASN A 124 2.87 -12.99 4.07
N ILE A 125 4.06 -12.89 3.45
CA ILE A 125 4.35 -13.50 2.16
C ILE A 125 5.55 -14.43 2.29
N ASP A 126 5.40 -15.63 1.76
CA ASP A 126 6.43 -16.65 1.76
C ASP A 126 6.54 -17.30 0.38
N PHE A 127 7.54 -16.86 -0.40
CA PHE A 127 7.85 -17.42 -1.71
C PHE A 127 8.44 -18.84 -1.62
N ASN A 128 8.72 -19.36 -0.43
CA ASN A 128 9.13 -20.75 -0.21
C ASN A 128 8.00 -21.64 0.31
N SER A 129 6.77 -21.11 0.44
CA SER A 129 5.61 -21.82 0.99
C SER A 129 5.28 -23.11 0.25
N SER A 130 4.83 -24.14 0.99
CA SER A 130 4.29 -25.38 0.42
C SER A 130 2.99 -25.16 -0.36
N ASN A 131 2.29 -24.03 -0.14
CA ASN A 131 1.08 -23.69 -0.89
C ASN A 131 1.37 -23.42 -2.38
N LEU A 132 2.64 -23.20 -2.74
CA LEU A 132 3.07 -23.02 -4.13
C LEU A 132 3.28 -24.33 -4.90
N GLY A 133 3.11 -25.47 -4.22
CA GLY A 133 3.34 -26.81 -4.76
C GLY A 133 4.64 -27.43 -4.26
N ASP A 134 5.00 -28.58 -4.84
CA ASP A 134 6.29 -29.22 -4.55
C ASP A 134 7.47 -28.36 -5.02
N ALA A 135 8.70 -28.74 -4.63
CA ALA A 135 9.88 -27.93 -4.93
C ALA A 135 10.05 -27.65 -6.44
N LYS A 136 9.74 -28.60 -7.31
CA LYS A 136 9.92 -28.46 -8.76
C LYS A 136 8.87 -27.52 -9.34
N ASP A 137 7.60 -27.72 -8.98
CA ASP A 137 6.49 -26.91 -9.46
C ASP A 137 6.59 -25.47 -8.92
N LYS A 138 6.92 -25.32 -7.64
CA LYS A 138 7.19 -24.02 -7.01
C LYS A 138 8.28 -23.25 -7.75
N ASN A 139 9.44 -23.85 -7.96
CA ASN A 139 10.55 -23.19 -8.65
C ASN A 139 10.17 -22.83 -10.10
N THR A 140 9.41 -23.68 -10.78
CA THR A 140 8.90 -23.40 -12.13
C THR A 140 7.97 -22.19 -12.13
N ARG A 141 7.08 -22.08 -11.14
CA ARG A 141 6.19 -20.92 -10.99
C ARG A 141 6.98 -19.65 -10.73
N LEU A 142 7.88 -19.67 -9.76
CA LEU A 142 8.68 -18.49 -9.41
C LEU A 142 9.56 -18.02 -10.56
N LYS A 143 10.12 -18.96 -11.33
CA LYS A 143 10.82 -18.64 -12.57
C LYS A 143 9.90 -17.94 -13.58
N ASN A 144 8.70 -18.46 -13.82
CA ASN A 144 7.75 -17.86 -14.76
C ASN A 144 7.31 -16.47 -14.28
N LEU A 145 7.07 -16.28 -12.98
CA LEU A 145 6.79 -14.99 -12.38
C LEU A 145 7.90 -13.98 -12.71
N LEU A 146 9.15 -14.33 -12.46
CA LEU A 146 10.30 -13.47 -12.76
C LEU A 146 10.42 -13.19 -14.28
N ILE A 147 10.09 -14.16 -15.13
CA ILE A 147 10.04 -13.96 -16.59
C ILE A 147 8.95 -12.97 -16.98
N ASP A 148 7.75 -13.07 -16.42
CA ASP A 148 6.66 -12.15 -16.73
C ASP A 148 6.98 -10.71 -16.33
N PHE A 149 7.62 -10.51 -15.17
CA PHE A 149 8.07 -9.20 -14.72
C PHE A 149 9.34 -8.68 -15.40
N SER A 150 10.03 -9.52 -16.18
CA SER A 150 11.21 -9.12 -16.97
C SER A 150 10.87 -8.54 -18.34
N ASP A 151 9.58 -8.41 -18.68
CA ASP A 151 9.13 -7.80 -19.93
C ASP A 151 9.74 -6.40 -20.10
N GLU A 152 10.41 -6.16 -21.23
CA GLU A 152 11.12 -4.90 -21.49
C GLU A 152 10.20 -3.67 -21.49
N LYS A 153 8.89 -3.87 -21.70
CA LYS A 153 7.90 -2.79 -21.57
C LYS A 153 7.73 -2.37 -20.12
N LEU A 154 7.96 -3.26 -19.15
CA LEU A 154 7.92 -2.98 -17.72
C LEU A 154 9.25 -2.37 -17.26
N CYS A 155 9.46 -1.11 -17.62
CA CYS A 155 10.62 -0.34 -17.17
C CYS A 155 10.13 0.87 -16.39
N PHE A 156 10.41 0.90 -15.09
CA PHE A 156 10.08 2.05 -14.25
C PHE A 156 11.25 3.05 -14.17
N ASP A 157 10.91 4.34 -14.16
CA ASP A 157 11.84 5.41 -13.82
C ASP A 157 11.14 6.44 -12.93
N ALA A 158 11.90 7.43 -12.43
CA ALA A 158 11.37 8.45 -11.55
C ALA A 158 10.26 9.32 -12.19
N SER A 159 10.14 9.38 -13.52
CA SER A 159 9.09 10.12 -14.22
C SER A 159 7.74 9.40 -14.20
N HIS A 160 7.70 8.09 -13.91
CA HIS A 160 6.47 7.31 -13.83
C HIS A 160 5.65 7.60 -12.56
N LEU A 161 6.19 8.43 -11.66
CA LEU A 161 5.57 8.89 -10.43
C LEU A 161 4.52 9.99 -10.62
N GLU A 162 4.55 10.74 -11.73
CA GLU A 162 3.64 11.86 -11.93
C GLU A 162 2.22 11.35 -12.26
N ASN A 163 1.34 11.41 -11.26
CA ASN A 163 -0.10 11.16 -11.32
C ASN A 163 -0.59 9.72 -11.56
N ASN A 164 0.26 8.69 -11.42
CA ASN A 164 -0.14 7.29 -11.58
C ASN A 164 -0.06 6.50 -10.26
N ASP A 165 -1.18 5.93 -9.84
CA ASP A 165 -1.25 5.02 -8.69
C ASP A 165 -0.90 3.59 -9.12
N VAL A 166 0.38 3.33 -9.41
CA VAL A 166 0.81 2.07 -10.06
C VAL A 166 0.36 0.82 -9.31
N ILE A 167 0.65 0.71 -8.02
CA ILE A 167 0.30 -0.48 -7.21
C ILE A 167 -1.17 -0.45 -6.82
N GLY A 168 -1.74 0.69 -6.45
CA GLY A 168 -3.16 0.78 -6.10
C GLY A 168 -4.06 0.48 -7.29
N ASP A 169 -3.75 1.01 -8.48
CA ASP A 169 -4.50 0.74 -9.72
C ASP A 169 -4.27 -0.70 -10.20
N ALA A 170 -3.06 -1.25 -10.10
CA ALA A 170 -2.81 -2.66 -10.42
C ALA A 170 -3.55 -3.59 -9.44
N TYR A 171 -3.56 -3.26 -8.14
CA TYR A 171 -4.35 -3.98 -7.13
C TYR A 171 -5.84 -3.91 -7.45
N MET A 172 -6.36 -2.71 -7.70
CA MET A 172 -7.76 -2.50 -8.02
C MET A 172 -8.17 -3.23 -9.30
N TYR A 173 -7.29 -3.22 -10.29
CA TYR A 173 -7.45 -4.02 -11.50
C TYR A 173 -7.55 -5.51 -11.15
N LEU A 174 -6.59 -6.07 -10.40
CA LEU A 174 -6.61 -7.47 -9.98
C LEU A 174 -7.88 -7.83 -9.22
N VAL A 175 -8.24 -7.05 -8.20
CA VAL A 175 -9.47 -7.25 -7.41
C VAL A 175 -10.72 -7.19 -8.30
N SER A 176 -10.82 -6.21 -9.20
CA SER A 176 -11.98 -6.06 -10.09
C SER A 176 -12.09 -7.25 -11.03
N THR A 177 -10.97 -7.69 -11.60
CA THR A 177 -10.95 -8.83 -12.52
C THR A 177 -11.29 -10.13 -11.80
N PHE A 178 -10.76 -10.38 -10.60
CA PHE A 178 -11.12 -11.56 -9.81
C PHE A 178 -12.58 -11.56 -9.36
N ALA A 179 -13.12 -10.40 -8.97
CA ALA A 179 -14.53 -10.28 -8.61
C ALA A 179 -15.43 -10.60 -9.82
N SER A 180 -15.08 -10.06 -11.00
CA SER A 180 -15.77 -10.35 -12.26
C SER A 180 -15.71 -11.85 -12.61
N ASP A 181 -14.54 -12.47 -12.53
CA ASP A 181 -14.36 -13.92 -12.80
C ASP A 181 -15.13 -14.80 -11.80
N ALA A 182 -15.30 -14.35 -10.56
CA ALA A 182 -16.03 -15.05 -9.51
C ALA A 182 -17.54 -14.74 -9.48
N GLY A 183 -18.05 -13.90 -10.38
CA GLY A 183 -19.45 -13.45 -10.40
C GLY A 183 -19.88 -12.61 -9.18
N LYS A 184 -18.93 -11.98 -8.49
CA LYS A 184 -19.15 -11.13 -7.30
C LYS A 184 -18.92 -9.64 -7.63
N LYS A 185 -19.49 -8.73 -6.83
CA LYS A 185 -19.23 -7.28 -6.97
C LYS A 185 -17.99 -6.89 -6.17
N ALA A 186 -17.07 -6.13 -6.78
CA ALA A 186 -15.83 -5.66 -6.14
C ALA A 186 -16.05 -4.56 -5.07
N GLY A 187 -17.25 -3.96 -5.02
CA GLY A 187 -17.55 -2.77 -4.22
C GLY A 187 -17.49 -2.95 -2.69
N ASP A 188 -17.43 -4.19 -2.21
CA ASP A 188 -17.39 -4.49 -0.77
C ASP A 188 -15.99 -4.34 -0.16
N PHE A 189 -14.94 -4.14 -0.97
CA PHE A 189 -13.54 -4.15 -0.53
C PHE A 189 -12.78 -2.84 -0.72
N PHE A 190 -13.25 -1.92 -1.58
CA PHE A 190 -12.48 -0.72 -1.91
C PHE A 190 -13.32 0.46 -2.41
N THR A 191 -12.79 1.67 -2.21
CA THR A 191 -13.38 2.92 -2.71
C THR A 191 -13.14 3.06 -4.22
N PRO A 192 -14.17 3.10 -5.08
CA PRO A 192 -13.99 3.34 -6.51
C PRO A 192 -13.18 4.61 -6.79
N ALA A 193 -12.45 4.63 -7.90
CA ALA A 193 -11.51 5.70 -8.21
C ALA A 193 -12.21 7.07 -8.28
N GLU A 194 -13.40 7.11 -8.88
CA GLU A 194 -14.23 8.31 -9.06
C GLU A 194 -14.74 8.84 -7.72
N VAL A 195 -15.18 7.93 -6.83
CA VAL A 195 -15.65 8.29 -5.49
C VAL A 195 -14.48 8.84 -4.67
N SER A 196 -13.31 8.20 -4.76
CA SER A 196 -12.11 8.65 -4.06
C SER A 196 -11.68 10.05 -4.53
N SER A 197 -11.66 10.27 -5.85
CA SER A 197 -11.31 11.55 -6.44
C SER A 197 -12.32 12.65 -6.09
N LEU A 198 -13.62 12.33 -6.07
CA LEU A 198 -14.65 13.27 -5.64
C LEU A 198 -14.46 13.66 -4.18
N LEU A 199 -14.30 12.67 -3.29
CA LEU A 199 -14.16 12.92 -1.85
C LEU A 199 -12.89 13.73 -1.53
N ALA A 200 -11.77 13.39 -2.18
CA ALA A 200 -10.51 14.14 -2.04
C ALA A 200 -10.67 15.61 -2.46
N LYS A 201 -11.35 15.88 -3.59
CA LYS A 201 -11.62 17.25 -4.06
C LYS A 201 -12.54 18.03 -3.13
N LEU A 202 -13.60 17.40 -2.64
CA LEU A 202 -14.55 18.03 -1.70
C LEU A 202 -13.88 18.38 -0.37
N THR A 203 -12.87 17.61 0.04
CA THR A 203 -12.17 17.79 1.32
C THR A 203 -10.84 18.51 1.20
N LYS A 204 -10.47 18.98 0.00
CA LYS A 204 -9.19 19.62 -0.33
C LYS A 204 -8.60 20.47 0.80
N SER A 205 -7.37 20.16 1.17
CA SER A 205 -6.66 20.80 2.29
C SER A 205 -5.71 21.90 1.84
N ASN A 206 -5.36 22.80 2.76
CA ASN A 206 -4.31 23.79 2.55
C ASN A 206 -2.93 23.18 2.81
N PRO A 207 -1.85 23.75 2.26
CA PRO A 207 -0.49 23.40 2.65
C PRO A 207 -0.28 23.48 4.18
N GLY A 208 0.46 22.51 4.73
CA GLY A 208 0.69 22.29 6.15
C GLY A 208 -0.34 21.39 6.84
N ALA A 209 -1.33 20.87 6.11
CA ALA A 209 -2.40 20.06 6.68
C ALA A 209 -1.94 18.66 7.10
N ARG A 210 -2.47 18.20 8.23
CA ARG A 210 -2.48 16.79 8.62
C ARG A 210 -3.75 16.13 8.08
N ILE A 211 -3.59 15.12 7.23
CA ILE A 211 -4.68 14.42 6.56
C ILE A 211 -4.71 12.97 7.05
N CYS A 212 -5.87 12.49 7.46
CA CYS A 212 -6.05 11.16 8.02
C CYS A 212 -7.07 10.32 7.25
N ASP A 213 -6.80 9.02 7.11
CA ASP A 213 -7.80 8.00 6.82
C ASP A 213 -7.74 6.86 7.85
N PRO A 214 -8.68 6.79 8.81
CA PRO A 214 -8.63 5.80 9.87
C PRO A 214 -9.06 4.39 9.41
N THR A 215 -9.38 4.20 8.14
CA THR A 215 -9.73 2.91 7.52
C THR A 215 -9.15 2.85 6.12
N CYS A 216 -7.83 3.07 6.02
CA CYS A 216 -7.23 3.55 4.77
C CYS A 216 -7.20 2.54 3.62
N GLY A 217 -7.47 1.26 3.85
CA GLY A 217 -7.34 0.25 2.82
C GLY A 217 -5.92 0.28 2.24
N SER A 218 -5.78 0.33 0.91
CA SER A 218 -4.50 0.44 0.20
C SER A 218 -3.91 1.86 0.21
N GLY A 219 -4.54 2.80 0.93
CA GLY A 219 -4.11 4.19 1.01
C GLY A 219 -4.47 5.05 -0.21
N SER A 220 -5.09 4.51 -1.27
CA SER A 220 -5.37 5.27 -2.51
C SER A 220 -6.25 6.51 -2.29
N LEU A 221 -7.26 6.45 -1.41
CA LEU A 221 -8.06 7.64 -1.05
C LEU A 221 -7.19 8.69 -0.32
N LEU A 222 -6.36 8.26 0.62
CA LEU A 222 -5.47 9.11 1.40
C LEU A 222 -4.39 9.78 0.51
N ILE A 223 -3.82 9.04 -0.43
CA ILE A 223 -2.88 9.52 -1.46
C ILE A 223 -3.54 10.64 -2.28
N LYS A 224 -4.75 10.40 -2.79
CA LYS A 224 -5.51 11.40 -3.56
C LYS A 224 -5.80 12.65 -2.73
N ALA A 225 -6.19 12.50 -1.47
CA ALA A 225 -6.43 13.63 -0.58
C ALA A 225 -5.17 14.47 -0.35
N GLY A 226 -3.99 13.85 -0.25
CA GLY A 226 -2.70 14.53 -0.21
C GLY A 226 -2.37 15.28 -1.49
N GLN A 227 -2.53 14.63 -2.64
CA GLN A 227 -2.27 15.24 -3.95
C GLN A 227 -3.13 16.48 -4.24
N GLU A 228 -4.36 16.54 -3.73
CA GLU A 228 -5.25 17.71 -3.88
C GLU A 228 -4.75 18.98 -3.16
N VAL A 229 -3.79 18.86 -2.23
CA VAL A 229 -3.11 20.01 -1.59
C VAL A 229 -2.37 20.87 -2.63
N GLY A 230 -1.82 20.24 -3.66
CA GLY A 230 -1.12 20.90 -4.77
C GLY A 230 0.37 21.17 -4.55
N ASN A 231 0.95 20.74 -3.42
CA ASN A 231 2.39 20.66 -3.17
C ASN A 231 2.66 19.64 -2.04
N ASP A 232 3.94 19.34 -1.77
CA ASP A 232 4.34 18.31 -0.79
C ASP A 232 4.30 18.77 0.68
N ASN A 233 3.80 19.96 0.97
CA ASN A 233 3.66 20.44 2.34
C ASN A 233 2.37 19.89 2.95
N PHE A 234 2.37 18.63 3.36
CA PHE A 234 1.31 17.99 4.13
C PHE A 234 1.86 16.75 4.86
N SER A 235 1.04 16.11 5.69
CA SER A 235 1.40 14.85 6.33
C SER A 235 0.23 13.89 6.29
N LEU A 236 0.49 12.64 5.90
CA LEU A 236 -0.52 11.60 5.74
C LEU A 236 -0.48 10.62 6.92
N TYR A 237 -1.66 10.31 7.43
CA TYR A 237 -1.85 9.38 8.55
C TYR A 237 -2.93 8.38 8.19
N GLY A 238 -2.69 7.11 8.48
CA GLY A 238 -3.64 6.04 8.16
C GLY A 238 -3.67 4.97 9.21
N GLN A 239 -4.78 4.24 9.27
CA GLN A 239 -4.87 3.00 10.04
C GLN A 239 -5.65 1.95 9.26
N GLU A 240 -5.17 0.71 9.28
CA GLU A 240 -5.77 -0.41 8.58
C GLU A 240 -5.76 -1.66 9.47
N LEU A 241 -6.90 -2.37 9.50
CA LEU A 241 -7.09 -3.56 10.32
C LEU A 241 -6.39 -4.79 9.72
N ASN A 242 -6.48 -4.97 8.40
CA ASN A 242 -5.94 -6.13 7.71
C ASN A 242 -4.43 -5.96 7.43
N GLY A 243 -3.62 -6.91 7.88
CA GLY A 243 -2.16 -6.83 7.75
C GLY A 243 -1.65 -6.81 6.30
N SER A 244 -2.25 -7.58 5.38
CA SER A 244 -1.86 -7.56 3.96
C SER A 244 -2.26 -6.25 3.30
N THR A 245 -3.45 -5.72 3.62
CA THR A 245 -3.90 -4.42 3.12
C THR A 245 -3.07 -3.27 3.68
N TRP A 246 -2.64 -3.34 4.94
CA TRP A 246 -1.71 -2.39 5.55
C TRP A 246 -0.35 -2.39 4.82
N ALA A 247 0.21 -3.56 4.55
CA ALA A 247 1.46 -3.70 3.80
C ALA A 247 1.32 -3.09 2.39
N LEU A 248 0.19 -3.34 1.73
CA LEU A 248 -0.15 -2.72 0.45
C LEU A 248 -0.20 -1.19 0.55
N ALA A 249 -0.82 -0.64 1.60
CA ALA A 249 -0.86 0.80 1.83
C ALA A 249 0.54 1.40 1.98
N MET A 250 1.41 0.75 2.75
CA MET A 250 2.80 1.18 2.92
C MET A 250 3.56 1.15 1.59
N MET A 251 3.49 0.04 0.84
CA MET A 251 4.08 -0.04 -0.50
C MET A 251 3.52 1.04 -1.43
N ASN A 252 2.23 1.35 -1.33
CA ASN A 252 1.62 2.36 -2.18
C ASN A 252 2.07 3.79 -1.83
N MET A 253 2.20 4.12 -0.54
CA MET A 253 2.81 5.37 -0.08
C MET A 253 4.24 5.50 -0.61
N PHE A 254 5.01 4.40 -0.57
CA PHE A 254 6.33 4.34 -1.15
C PHE A 254 6.32 4.54 -2.66
N LEU A 255 5.34 4.03 -3.40
CA LEU A 255 5.27 4.35 -4.81
C LEU A 255 4.91 5.79 -5.11
N HIS A 256 4.33 6.54 -4.18
CA HIS A 256 3.89 7.92 -4.44
C HIS A 256 4.83 9.01 -3.92
N GLY A 257 6.00 8.64 -3.38
CA GLY A 257 6.90 9.63 -2.78
C GLY A 257 6.62 9.93 -1.30
N PHE A 258 5.58 9.36 -0.71
CA PHE A 258 5.13 9.69 0.65
C PHE A 258 5.82 8.86 1.73
N ASP A 259 7.15 8.94 1.79
CA ASP A 259 7.99 8.22 2.76
C ASP A 259 7.69 8.51 4.23
N ASN A 260 7.19 9.72 4.49
CA ASN A 260 6.88 10.19 5.84
C ASN A 260 5.43 9.89 6.24
N ALA A 261 4.65 9.20 5.39
CA ALA A 261 3.31 8.78 5.74
C ALA A 261 3.35 7.81 6.93
N THR A 262 2.46 8.03 7.90
CA THR A 262 2.34 7.18 9.08
C THR A 262 1.13 6.28 8.95
N ILE A 263 1.32 5.02 8.56
CA ILE A 263 0.24 4.04 8.44
C ILE A 263 0.37 2.98 9.52
N ARG A 264 -0.64 2.88 10.39
CA ARG A 264 -0.66 1.94 11.53
C ARG A 264 -1.46 0.69 11.19
N TRP A 265 -0.96 -0.46 11.62
CA TRP A 265 -1.69 -1.72 11.55
C TRP A 265 -2.47 -1.94 12.85
N GLY A 266 -3.81 -2.05 12.79
CA GLY A 266 -4.65 -2.35 13.94
C GLY A 266 -6.11 -1.91 13.81
N ASP A 267 -6.93 -2.31 14.78
CA ASP A 267 -8.36 -1.95 14.84
C ASP A 267 -8.55 -0.49 15.28
N THR A 268 -9.09 0.35 14.41
CA THR A 268 -9.34 1.78 14.68
C THR A 268 -10.31 2.04 15.82
N LEU A 269 -11.33 1.19 15.97
CA LEU A 269 -12.35 1.40 17.00
C LEU A 269 -11.88 0.85 18.34
N ARG A 270 -11.29 -0.34 18.39
CA ARG A 270 -10.82 -0.95 19.64
C ARG A 270 -9.45 -0.45 20.10
N THR A 271 -8.56 -0.15 19.16
CA THR A 271 -7.17 0.18 19.45
C THR A 271 -6.69 1.29 18.52
N PRO A 272 -7.23 2.51 18.63
CA PRO A 272 -6.78 3.63 17.81
C PRO A 272 -5.31 3.92 18.10
N LYS A 273 -4.46 3.79 17.06
CA LYS A 273 -2.99 3.89 17.13
C LYS A 273 -2.46 5.25 16.70
N LEU A 274 -3.26 6.08 16.04
CA LEU A 274 -2.89 7.44 15.67
C LEU A 274 -3.02 8.38 16.89
N ARG A 275 -1.95 8.45 17.69
CA ARG A 275 -1.90 9.16 18.97
C ARG A 275 -0.74 10.15 19.05
N GLU A 276 -0.93 11.19 19.86
CA GLU A 276 0.11 12.11 20.34
C GLU A 276 0.15 12.01 21.88
N GLY A 277 1.11 11.26 22.41
CA GLY A 277 1.11 10.86 23.82
C GLY A 277 -0.12 10.01 24.14
N ASP A 278 -0.81 10.34 25.22
CA ASP A 278 -2.00 9.59 25.68
C ASP A 278 -3.29 9.96 24.93
N LYS A 279 -3.25 10.94 24.02
CA LYS A 279 -4.44 11.46 23.33
C LYS A 279 -4.47 11.04 21.86
N LEU A 280 -5.68 10.92 21.31
CA LEU A 280 -5.85 10.80 19.86
C LEU A 280 -5.26 12.03 19.14
N MET A 281 -4.52 11.77 18.07
CA MET A 281 -3.99 12.81 17.20
C MET A 281 -5.15 13.56 16.53
N LYS A 282 -4.96 14.87 16.30
CA LYS A 282 -5.94 15.73 15.63
C LYS A 282 -5.53 16.08 14.19
N PHE A 283 -6.51 16.14 13.30
CA PHE A 283 -6.33 16.28 11.85
C PHE A 283 -7.13 17.43 11.26
N ASP A 284 -6.56 18.08 10.25
CA ASP A 284 -7.21 19.14 9.48
C ASP A 284 -8.27 18.57 8.55
N THR A 285 -8.01 17.38 8.01
CA THR A 285 -8.91 16.66 7.12
C THR A 285 -8.91 15.19 7.46
N VAL A 286 -10.09 14.60 7.60
CA VAL A 286 -10.31 13.17 7.75
C VAL A 286 -11.12 12.71 6.55
N VAL A 287 -10.60 11.76 5.78
CA VAL A 287 -11.30 11.11 4.67
C VAL A 287 -11.45 9.63 4.98
N ALA A 288 -12.57 9.01 4.63
CA ALA A 288 -12.72 7.57 4.84
C ALA A 288 -13.79 6.93 3.95
N ASN A 289 -13.59 5.63 3.70
CA ASN A 289 -14.63 4.72 3.25
C ASN A 289 -14.61 3.49 4.19
N PRO A 290 -15.17 3.61 5.41
CA PRO A 290 -15.13 2.56 6.40
C PRO A 290 -15.93 1.33 5.96
N PRO A 291 -15.68 0.14 6.54
CA PRO A 291 -16.50 -1.04 6.29
C PRO A 291 -17.95 -0.78 6.70
N PHE A 292 -18.89 -1.06 5.79
CA PHE A 292 -20.32 -0.80 6.02
C PHE A 292 -20.95 -1.83 6.94
N SER A 293 -21.83 -1.38 7.84
CA SER A 293 -22.67 -2.26 8.66
C SER A 293 -21.91 -3.34 9.45
N LEU A 294 -20.74 -2.99 9.99
CA LEU A 294 -19.90 -3.92 10.73
C LEU A 294 -20.62 -4.42 12.01
N ASP A 295 -20.91 -5.72 12.10
CA ASP A 295 -21.65 -6.32 13.22
C ASP A 295 -20.84 -6.48 14.52
N LYS A 296 -19.51 -6.59 14.41
CA LYS A 296 -18.62 -6.91 15.55
C LYS A 296 -17.56 -5.82 15.73
N TRP A 297 -18.03 -4.57 15.73
CA TRP A 297 -17.17 -3.39 15.74
C TRP A 297 -16.56 -3.06 17.11
N GLY A 298 -17.00 -3.72 18.19
CA GLY A 298 -16.51 -3.45 19.55
C GLY A 298 -17.48 -2.68 20.44
N ALA A 299 -18.79 -2.73 20.16
CA ALA A 299 -19.81 -2.03 20.93
C ALA A 299 -19.77 -2.29 22.45
N ASP A 300 -19.38 -3.50 22.87
CA ASP A 300 -19.29 -3.87 24.29
C ASP A 300 -18.18 -3.09 25.04
N GLU A 301 -17.17 -2.60 24.31
CA GLU A 301 -16.05 -1.83 24.86
C GLU A 301 -16.33 -0.31 24.78
N ALA A 302 -17.26 0.10 23.91
CA ALA A 302 -17.52 1.51 23.58
C ALA A 302 -18.10 2.33 24.75
N GLU A 303 -18.85 1.71 25.67
CA GLU A 303 -19.35 2.39 26.87
C GLU A 303 -18.22 2.85 27.81
N HIS A 304 -17.05 2.20 27.72
CA HIS A 304 -15.87 2.49 28.53
C HIS A 304 -14.74 3.10 27.69
N ASP A 305 -15.07 3.74 26.57
CA ASP A 305 -14.10 4.32 25.66
C ASP A 305 -13.28 5.42 26.35
N LEU A 306 -11.98 5.17 26.50
CA LEU A 306 -11.04 6.07 27.20
C LEU A 306 -10.87 7.41 26.49
N ASP A 307 -11.11 7.45 25.18
CA ASP A 307 -11.02 8.66 24.36
C ASP A 307 -12.35 9.44 24.29
N ASN A 308 -13.39 8.99 25.02
CA ASN A 308 -14.71 9.60 25.08
C ASN A 308 -15.36 9.84 23.70
N ARG A 309 -15.12 8.95 22.73
CA ARG A 309 -15.57 9.18 21.34
C ARG A 309 -17.07 9.08 21.14
N PHE A 310 -17.75 8.35 22.02
CA PHE A 310 -19.17 7.99 21.90
C PHE A 310 -20.09 8.79 22.83
N TRP A 311 -19.69 9.99 23.27
CA TRP A 311 -20.50 10.84 24.16
C TRP A 311 -21.85 11.26 23.57
N ARG A 312 -22.01 11.20 22.24
CA ARG A 312 -23.28 11.45 21.52
C ARG A 312 -24.24 10.26 21.56
N GLY A 313 -23.82 9.14 22.15
CA GLY A 313 -24.54 7.87 22.17
C GLY A 313 -23.72 6.74 21.55
N VAL A 314 -23.79 5.55 22.16
CA VAL A 314 -23.15 4.34 21.63
C VAL A 314 -23.97 3.79 20.46
N PRO A 315 -23.38 3.59 19.27
CA PRO A 315 -24.08 3.02 18.12
C PRO A 315 -24.60 1.59 18.37
N PRO A 316 -25.58 1.11 17.57
CA PRO A 316 -26.08 -0.26 17.69
C PRO A 316 -24.96 -1.30 17.53
N LYS A 317 -25.05 -2.41 18.28
CA LYS A 317 -24.02 -3.47 18.23
C LYS A 317 -23.82 -4.03 16.82
N SER A 318 -24.91 -4.20 16.06
CA SER A 318 -24.89 -4.74 14.69
C SER A 318 -24.56 -3.71 13.60
N LYS A 319 -24.29 -2.44 13.94
CA LYS A 319 -24.06 -1.35 12.96
C LYS A 319 -22.98 -0.39 13.43
N GLY A 320 -21.74 -0.66 13.03
CA GLY A 320 -20.56 0.16 13.37
C GLY A 320 -20.40 1.46 12.58
N ASP A 321 -21.27 1.78 11.63
CA ASP A 321 -21.12 2.95 10.74
C ASP A 321 -20.97 4.27 11.52
N TRP A 322 -21.87 4.50 12.50
CA TRP A 322 -21.80 5.66 13.38
C TRP A 322 -20.64 5.63 14.37
N ALA A 323 -20.04 4.45 14.63
CA ALA A 323 -18.86 4.36 15.48
C ALA A 323 -17.64 4.94 14.77
N PHE A 324 -17.48 4.62 13.48
CA PHE A 324 -16.46 5.23 12.63
C PHE A 324 -16.70 6.73 12.45
N ILE A 325 -17.93 7.18 12.17
CA ILE A 325 -18.24 8.61 12.05
C ILE A 325 -17.89 9.35 13.35
N SER A 326 -18.27 8.80 14.51
CA SER A 326 -17.96 9.39 15.81
C SER A 326 -16.45 9.49 16.01
N HIS A 327 -15.70 8.42 15.72
CA HIS A 327 -14.24 8.47 15.77
C HIS A 327 -13.65 9.56 14.85
N MET A 328 -14.11 9.67 13.60
CA MET A 328 -13.62 10.67 12.65
C MET A 328 -13.87 12.11 13.12
N ILE A 329 -15.05 12.39 13.68
CA ILE A 329 -15.38 13.70 14.26
C ILE A 329 -14.42 14.00 15.42
N GLU A 330 -14.14 13.01 16.26
CA GLU A 330 -13.30 13.16 17.44
C GLU A 330 -11.80 13.26 17.12
N VAL A 331 -11.35 12.85 15.94
CA VAL A 331 -9.97 13.09 15.49
C VAL A 331 -9.84 14.29 14.56
N ALA A 332 -10.94 14.93 14.17
CA ALA A 332 -10.89 16.21 13.47
C ALA A 332 -10.62 17.37 14.44
N TYR A 333 -9.92 18.41 13.99
CA TYR A 333 -9.78 19.64 14.77
C TYR A 333 -11.14 20.32 14.96
N GLU A 334 -11.47 20.67 16.20
CA GLU A 334 -12.70 21.41 16.51
C GLU A 334 -12.71 22.77 15.81
N GLY A 335 -13.86 23.14 15.25
CA GLY A 335 -14.10 24.44 14.60
C GLY A 335 -13.41 24.66 13.24
N ARG A 336 -12.50 23.77 12.81
CA ARG A 336 -11.75 23.94 11.55
C ARG A 336 -11.50 22.67 10.75
N GLY A 337 -11.56 21.50 11.38
CA GLY A 337 -11.35 20.21 10.74
C GLY A 337 -12.51 19.84 9.81
N LYS A 338 -12.21 19.10 8.75
CA LYS A 338 -13.21 18.60 7.80
C LYS A 338 -13.24 17.08 7.85
N VAL A 339 -14.44 16.51 7.80
CA VAL A 339 -14.62 15.06 7.68
C VAL A 339 -15.38 14.80 6.38
N GLY A 340 -14.80 14.00 5.49
CA GLY A 340 -15.47 13.43 4.33
C GLY A 340 -15.55 11.92 4.47
N VAL A 341 -16.75 11.35 4.44
CA VAL A 341 -16.92 9.90 4.63
C VAL A 341 -17.95 9.35 3.65
N VAL A 342 -17.67 8.18 3.10
CA VAL A 342 -18.63 7.38 2.33
C VAL A 342 -19.34 6.41 3.26
N VAL A 343 -20.68 6.41 3.24
CA VAL A 343 -21.52 5.61 4.15
C VAL A 343 -22.79 5.12 3.45
N PRO A 344 -23.39 4.01 3.90
CA PRO A 344 -24.66 3.53 3.36
C PRO A 344 -25.81 4.49 3.75
N HIS A 345 -26.90 4.49 2.96
CA HIS A 345 -28.06 5.35 3.22
C HIS A 345 -28.68 5.18 4.61
N GLY A 346 -28.54 4.01 5.25
CA GLY A 346 -29.14 3.72 6.55
C GLY A 346 -28.63 4.56 7.72
N VAL A 347 -27.63 5.42 7.53
CA VAL A 347 -27.16 6.36 8.55
C VAL A 347 -27.94 7.68 8.57
N LEU A 348 -28.68 7.99 7.49
CA LEU A 348 -29.55 9.16 7.35
C LEU A 348 -30.94 8.85 7.92
#